data_AF-A0A172TA37-F1
#
_entry.id   AF-A0A172TA37-F1
#
_cell.length_a   1.000
_cell.length_b   1.000
_cell.length_c   1.000
_cell.angle_alpha   90.00
_cell.angle_beta   90.00
_cell.angle_gamma   90.00
#
_symmetry.space_group_name_H-M   'P 1'
#
loop_
_entity.id
_entity.type
_entity.pdbx_description
1 polymer ?
#
loop_
_entity_poly.entity_id
_entity_poly.type
_entity_poly.pdbx_seq_one_letter_code
_entity_poly.pdbx_strand_id
1 'polypeptide(L)' 'MDNRNISNLLTIAGFASILGSIAIWASQGGQGKDAETRAHGERFGIFVGLWAPTFFILANRYNRAALEDGRKIFEN' A
#
# COMPACT_ATOMS: atom_id res chain seq x y z
N MET A 1 -10.36 -14.44 7.54
CA MET A 1 -9.41 -14.43 6.41
C MET A 1 -8.09 -15.00 6.91
N ASP A 2 -7.47 -15.90 6.13
CA ASP A 2 -6.14 -16.46 6.45
C ASP A 2 -5.08 -15.34 6.47
N ASN A 3 -4.12 -15.42 7.40
CA ASN A 3 -2.95 -14.55 7.50
C ASN A 3 -2.20 -14.45 6.15
N ARG A 4 -2.16 -15.54 5.37
CA ARG A 4 -1.57 -15.54 4.03
C ARG A 4 -2.36 -14.67 3.04
N ASN A 5 -3.69 -14.73 3.07
CA ASN A 5 -4.54 -13.91 2.21
C ASN A 5 -4.44 -12.42 2.57
N ILE A 6 -4.35 -12.10 3.86
CA ILE A 6 -4.15 -10.73 4.34
C ILE A 6 -2.78 -10.19 3.88
N SER A 7 -1.71 -10.99 3.99
CA SER A 7 -0.38 -10.62 3.49
C SER A 7 -0.39 -10.30 1.99
N ASN A 8 -1.03 -11.15 1.17
CA ASN A 8 -1.10 -10.93 -0.27
C ASN A 8 -1.90 -9.67 -0.62
N LEU A 9 -3.04 -9.46 0.05
CA LEU A 9 -3.85 -8.24 -0.12
C LEU A 9 -3.04 -6.99 0.20
N LEU A 10 -2.33 -6.98 1.32
CA LEU A 10 -1.50 -5.85 1.73
C LEU A 10 -0.33 -5.61 0.77
N THR A 11 0.26 -6.67 0.24
CA THR A 11 1.31 -6.56 -0.79
C THR A 11 0.77 -5.87 -2.04
N ILE A 12 -0.40 -6.29 -2.53
CA ILE A 12 -1.06 -5.67 -3.69
C ILE A 12 -1.43 -4.22 -3.36
N ALA A 13 -1.96 -3.95 -2.16
CA ALA A 13 -2.30 -2.60 -1.72
C ALA A 13 -1.07 -1.67 -1.65
N GLY A 14 0.10 -2.19 -1.27
CA GLY A 14 1.37 -1.46 -1.32
C GLY A 14 1.74 -1.00 -2.72
N PHE A 15 1.69 -1.90 -3.70
CA PHE A 15 1.92 -1.54 -5.11
C PHE A 15 0.82 -0.62 -5.66
N ALA A 16 -0.44 -0.86 -5.31
CA ALA A 16 -1.55 -0.02 -5.72
C ALA A 16 -1.43 1.41 -5.15
N SER A 17 -0.90 1.57 -3.93
CA SER A 17 -0.63 2.87 -3.32
C SER A 17 0.43 3.66 -4.11
N ILE A 18 1.50 3.00 -4.56
CA ILE A 18 2.53 3.63 -5.42
C ILE A 18 1.91 4.05 -6.75
N LEU A 19 1.21 3.14 -7.44
CA LEU A 19 0.59 3.45 -8.73
C LEU A 19 -0.48 4.53 -8.62
N GLY A 20 -1.29 4.48 -7.55
CA GLY A 20 -2.31 5.49 -7.25
C GLY A 20 -1.69 6.87 -7.00
N SER A 21 -0.58 6.94 -6.26
CA SER A 21 0.17 8.19 -6.05
C SER A 21 0.63 8.81 -7.37
N ILE A 22 1.22 7.99 -8.25
CA ILE A 22 1.68 8.44 -9.58
C ILE A 22 0.49 8.89 -10.44
N ALA A 23 -0.63 8.15 -10.43
CA ALA A 23 -1.83 8.49 -11.19
C ALA A 23 -2.48 9.80 -10.72
N ILE A 24 -2.53 10.04 -9.41
CA ILE A 24 -3.02 11.29 -8.83
C ILE A 24 -2.12 12.46 -9.23
N TRP A 25 -0.81 12.29 -9.11
CA TRP A 25 0.13 13.31 -9.55
C TRP A 25 -0.01 13.58 -11.04
N ALA A 26 -0.04 12.56 -11.90
CA ALA A 26 -0.13 12.72 -13.35
C ALA A 26 -1.44 13.41 -13.79
N SER A 27 -2.56 13.15 -13.10
CA SER A 27 -3.87 13.73 -13.45
C SER A 27 -4.11 15.12 -12.85
N GLN A 28 -3.82 15.32 -11.57
CA GLN A 28 -4.17 16.54 -10.83
C GLN A 28 -2.95 17.40 -10.49
N GLY A 29 -1.87 16.76 -10.03
CA GLY A 29 -0.63 17.44 -9.63
C GLY A 29 0.24 17.94 -10.79
N GLY A 30 0.13 17.34 -11.99
CA GLY A 30 0.92 17.70 -13.17
C GLY A 30 0.14 18.48 -14.22
N GLN A 31 -1.19 18.36 -14.24
CA GLN A 31 -2.07 18.92 -15.28
C GLN A 31 -3.14 19.90 -14.74
N GLY A 32 -3.14 20.22 -13.44
CA GLY A 32 -4.05 21.21 -12.85
C GLY A 32 -3.91 22.59 -13.54
N LYS A 33 -5.03 23.16 -13.97
CA LYS A 33 -5.08 24.46 -14.67
C LYS A 33 -4.77 25.65 -13.75
N ASP A 34 -5.14 25.51 -12.49
CA ASP A 34 -4.93 26.49 -11.42
C ASP A 34 -3.90 25.98 -10.41
N ALA A 35 -3.16 26.91 -9.81
CA ALA A 35 -2.07 26.59 -8.88
C ALA A 35 -2.56 25.89 -7.60
N GLU A 36 -3.79 26.14 -7.19
CA GLU A 36 -4.40 25.54 -6.00
C GLU A 36 -4.72 24.05 -6.22
N THR A 37 -5.40 23.71 -7.32
CA THR A 37 -5.70 22.32 -7.71
C THR A 37 -4.41 21.52 -7.91
N ARG A 38 -3.38 22.15 -8.48
CA ARG A 38 -2.07 21.51 -8.65
C ARG A 38 -1.42 21.17 -7.31
N ALA A 39 -1.36 22.14 -6.39
CA ALA A 39 -0.79 21.92 -5.06
C ALA A 39 -1.59 20.90 -4.25
N HIS A 40 -2.92 20.86 -4.41
CA HIS A 40 -3.77 19.85 -3.77
C HIS A 40 -3.48 18.45 -4.31
N GLY A 41 -3.39 18.29 -5.64
CA GLY A 41 -3.07 17.01 -6.29
C GLY A 41 -1.68 16.49 -5.91
N GLU A 42 -0.68 17.35 -5.83
CA GLU A 42 0.67 16.99 -5.37
C GLU A 42 0.67 16.48 -3.92
N ARG A 43 0.00 17.19 -3.00
CA ARG A 43 -0.10 16.80 -1.58
C ARG A 43 -0.87 15.50 -1.40
N PHE A 44 -1.97 15.34 -2.12
CA PHE A 44 -2.78 14.12 -2.06
C PHE A 44 -2.03 12.91 -2.63
N GLY A 45 -1.32 13.09 -3.74
CA GLY A 45 -0.46 12.06 -4.32
C GLY A 45 0.61 11.59 -3.34
N ILE A 46 1.31 12.51 -2.67
CA ILE A 46 2.31 12.19 -1.64
C ILE A 46 1.67 11.43 -0.47
N PHE A 47 0.53 11.89 0.02
CA PHE A 47 -0.18 11.22 1.12
C PHE A 47 -0.55 9.78 0.76
N VAL A 48 -1.09 9.55 -0.44
CA VAL A 48 -1.44 8.20 -0.94
C VAL A 48 -0.20 7.33 -1.09
N GLY A 49 0.91 7.88 -1.59
CA GLY A 49 2.18 7.15 -1.74
C GLY A 49 2.83 6.76 -0.42
N LEU A 50 2.62 7.53 0.64
CA LEU A 50 3.14 7.26 1.98
C LEU A 50 2.53 6.00 2.64
N TRP A 51 1.39 5.51 2.15
CA TRP A 51 0.78 4.28 2.66
C TRP A 51 1.51 3.01 2.24
N ALA A 52 2.27 3.03 1.14
CA ALA A 52 3.01 1.88 0.63
C ALA A 52 3.91 1.20 1.69
N PRO A 53 4.79 1.90 2.43
CA PRO A 53 5.60 1.28 3.49
C PRO A 53 4.75 0.63 4.58
N THR A 54 3.64 1.26 5.00
CA THR A 54 2.73 0.70 6.00
C THR A 54 2.14 -0.62 5.52
N PHE A 55 1.67 -0.68 4.27
CA PHE A 55 1.12 -1.90 3.69
C PHE A 55 2.17 -3.01 3.60
N PHE A 56 3.39 -2.71 3.16
CA PHE A 56 4.45 -3.73 3.10
C PHE A 56 4.91 -4.22 4.47
N ILE A 57 4.99 -3.33 5.48
CA ILE A 57 5.32 -3.73 6.86
C ILE A 57 4.25 -4.68 7.41
N LEU A 58 2.97 -4.35 7.23
CA LEU A 58 1.87 -5.21 7.66
C LEU A 58 1.87 -6.53 6.88
N ALA A 59 2.10 -6.50 5.57
CA ALA A 59 2.18 -7.72 4.75
C ALA A 59 3.24 -8.68 5.30
N ASN A 60 4.45 -8.18 5.57
CA ASN A 60 5.52 -8.97 6.16
C ASN A 60 5.16 -9.54 7.55
N ARG A 61 4.45 -8.76 8.39
CA ARG A 61 3.99 -9.23 9.70
C ARG A 61 2.99 -10.39 9.57
N TYR A 62 2.00 -10.26 8.70
CA TYR A 62 1.01 -11.33 8.47
C TYR A 62 1.61 -12.56 7.79
N ASN A 63 2.57 -12.38 6.89
CA ASN A 63 3.31 -13.49 6.31
C ASN A 63 4.06 -14.30 7.38
N ARG A 64 4.73 -13.61 8.32
CA ARG A 64 5.41 -14.27 9.45
C ARG A 64 4.44 -15.04 10.34
N ALA A 65 3.30 -14.45 10.68
CA ALA A 65 2.26 -15.13 11.45
C ALA A 65 1.77 -16.40 10.74
N ALA A 66 1.53 -16.35 9.43
CA ALA A 66 1.12 -17.51 8.64
C ALA A 66 2.15 -18.65 8.65
N LEU A 67 3.46 -18.32 8.66
CA LEU A 67 4.53 -19.32 8.74
C LEU A 67 4.62 -19.95 10.13
N GLU A 68 4.44 -19.16 11.19
CA GLU A 68 4.43 -19.65 12.57
C GLU A 68 3.24 -20.57 12.85
N ASP A 69 2.05 -20.23 12.34
CA ASP A 69 0.85 -21.07 12.45
C ASP A 69 1.07 -22.41 11.74
N GLY A 70 1.64 -22.38 10.53
CA GLY A 70 2.01 -23.60 9.80
C GLY A 70 2.99 -24.47 10.58
N ARG A 71 4.04 -23.89 11.17
CA ARG A 71 5.03 -24.61 11.96
C ARG A 71 4.42 -25.34 13.17
N LYS A 72 3.53 -24.68 13.91
CA LYS A 72 2.85 -25.28 15.08
C LYS A 72 2.00 -26.50 14.72
N ILE A 73 1.46 -26.56 13.50
CA ILE A 73 0.69 -27.72 13.03
C ILE A 73 1.58 -28.94 12.80
N PHE A 74 2.85 -28.76 12.44
CA PHE A 74 3.79 -29.88 12.22
C PHE A 74 4.50 -30.33 13.50
N GLU A 75 4.63 -29.45 14.50
CA GLU A 75 5.28 -29.75 15.78
C GLU A 75 4.34 -30.40 16.81
N ASN A 76 3.04 -30.51 16.53
CA ASN A 76 1.99 -31.03 17.42
C ASN A 76 1.31 -32.26 16.82
#